data_AF-R5A605-F1
#
_entry.id   AF-R5A605-F1
#
_cell.length_a   1.000
_cell.length_b   1.000
_cell.length_c   1.000
_cell.angle_alpha   90.00
_cell.angle_beta   90.00
_cell.angle_gamma   90.00
#
_symmetry.space_group_name_H-M   'P 1'
#
loop_
_entity.id
_entity.type
_entity.pdbx_description
1 polymer ?
#
loop_
_entity_poly.entity_id
_entity_poly.type
_entity_poly.pdbx_seq_one_letter_code
_entity_poly.pdbx_strand_id
1 'polypeptide(L)'
;MARFEQITLEKGMYNVPGKTFTQVLEELDSSENYRGTPLEGLDAFQRQLKRFDIKVSGPGSDPVEQFFATTGGAALFPEYVARAVRQGMERASKVTDLVATVTKIDGLDYRTIDPDGGEWDPTVVAEGTALPQTTLRTSAGLITLQKRGQVLSTSYEALRLQKLDLFTVTLGQIGAGIAAAQMNDAVDTLINGDGTKEGISFASSTSLSYADFLKLWASLAPYQLNVIVAGTDGIQKLLQIEEFKDAQAGLNFHGTGKLCTPLGATLVHVPGMEDGKIIALDKNCALEMVQSGDVCIDSGKLVDRQLDEIAISSTAGFARIFSGAAQGVSYTAG
;
A
#
# COMPACT_ATOMS: atom_id res chain seq x y z
N MET A 1 14.44 14.52 35.22
CA MET A 1 13.84 15.13 34.03
C MET A 1 13.99 14.15 32.89
N ALA A 2 12.91 13.91 32.15
CA ALA A 2 12.92 12.94 31.08
C ALA A 2 13.59 13.54 29.83
N ARG A 3 14.38 12.74 29.10
CA ARG A 3 15.18 13.22 27.96
C ARG A 3 14.35 13.92 26.88
N PHE A 4 13.11 13.47 26.67
CA PHE A 4 12.21 14.05 25.67
C PHE A 4 11.85 15.53 25.91
N GLU A 5 11.95 16.03 27.14
CA GLU A 5 11.62 17.42 27.50
C GLU A 5 12.70 18.42 27.04
N GLN A 6 13.88 17.94 26.67
CA GLN A 6 15.04 18.77 26.30
C GLN A 6 15.26 18.86 24.78
N ILE A 7 14.46 18.14 23.97
CA ILE A 7 14.58 18.15 22.52
C ILE A 7 14.04 19.46 21.94
N THR A 8 14.82 20.13 21.11
CA THR A 8 14.34 21.25 20.29
C THR A 8 13.73 20.70 19.00
N LEU A 9 12.46 21.01 18.76
CA LEU A 9 11.75 20.59 17.56
C LEU A 9 11.91 21.65 16.47
N GLU A 10 12.48 21.27 15.33
CA GLU A 10 12.78 22.18 14.23
C GLU A 10 12.28 21.64 12.90
N LYS A 11 11.88 22.53 11.99
CA LYS A 11 11.45 22.13 10.63
C LYS A 11 12.53 21.39 9.85
N GLY A 12 13.81 21.64 10.14
CA GLY A 12 14.93 20.95 9.50
C GLY A 12 14.93 19.44 9.71
N MET A 13 14.26 18.94 10.75
CA MET A 13 14.15 17.51 11.02
C MET A 13 13.35 16.74 9.95
N TYR A 14 12.51 17.42 9.16
CA TYR A 14 11.79 16.81 8.02
C TYR A 14 12.66 16.66 6.76
N ASN A 15 13.81 17.33 6.71
CA ASN A 15 14.70 17.33 5.54
C ASN A 15 15.88 16.36 5.68
N VAL A 16 15.86 15.49 6.69
CA VAL A 16 16.92 14.50 6.88
C VAL A 16 16.76 13.40 5.82
N PRO A 17 17.74 13.22 4.91
CA PRO A 17 17.61 12.25 3.82
C PRO A 17 17.37 10.83 4.33
N GLY A 18 16.41 10.14 3.74
CA GLY A 18 16.09 8.74 4.03
C GLY A 18 15.46 8.48 5.41
N LYS A 19 15.06 9.52 6.16
CA LYS A 19 14.47 9.37 7.49
C LYS A 19 13.15 10.10 7.64
N THR A 20 12.21 9.48 8.34
CA THR A 20 10.98 10.15 8.78
C THR A 20 11.25 10.99 10.02
N PHE A 21 10.39 11.98 10.28
CA PHE A 21 10.52 12.84 11.46
C PHE A 21 10.52 12.02 12.77
N THR A 22 9.67 10.98 12.85
CA THR A 22 9.66 10.06 13.99
C THR A 22 10.97 9.28 14.14
N GLN A 23 11.60 8.85 13.04
CA GLN A 23 12.91 8.17 13.10
C GLN A 23 14.02 9.12 13.59
N VAL A 24 14.02 10.37 13.14
CA VAL A 24 14.96 11.38 13.66
C VAL A 24 14.74 11.62 15.16
N LEU A 25 13.49 11.64 15.62
CA LEU A 25 13.17 11.75 17.04
C LEU A 25 13.64 10.53 17.85
N GLU A 26 13.50 9.32 17.31
CA GLU A 26 13.99 8.09 17.97
C GLU A 26 15.53 8.05 18.10
N GLU A 27 16.27 8.68 17.18
CA GLU A 27 17.72 8.80 17.33
C GLU A 27 18.12 9.77 18.45
N LEU A 28 17.36 10.84 18.64
CA LEU A 28 17.59 11.82 19.71
C LEU A 28 17.11 11.30 21.08
N ASP A 29 16.00 10.57 21.07
CA ASP A 29 15.31 10.08 22.27
C ASP A 29 14.80 8.67 22.03
N SER A 30 15.71 7.70 22.09
CA SER A 30 15.40 6.30 21.84
C SER A 30 14.40 5.75 22.86
N SER A 31 13.40 5.05 22.36
CA SER A 31 12.38 4.35 23.15
C SER A 31 12.95 3.33 24.13
N GLU A 32 14.12 2.75 23.87
CA GLU A 32 14.81 1.84 24.79
C GLU A 32 15.13 2.49 26.15
N ASN A 33 15.33 3.82 26.18
CA ASN A 33 15.61 4.55 27.42
C ASN A 33 14.40 4.58 28.39
N TYR A 34 13.21 4.19 27.94
CA TYR A 34 11.96 4.27 28.70
C TYR A 34 11.41 2.91 29.13
N ARG A 35 12.13 1.82 28.88
CA ARG A 35 11.75 0.48 29.33
C ARG A 35 11.62 0.42 30.86
N GLY A 36 10.51 -0.12 31.37
CA GLY A 36 10.20 -0.15 32.81
C GLY A 36 9.73 1.18 33.40
N THR A 37 9.49 2.20 32.57
CA THR A 37 8.93 3.50 33.01
C THR A 37 7.45 3.60 32.65
N PRO A 38 6.68 4.54 33.24
CA PRO A 38 5.31 4.81 32.82
C PRO A 38 5.14 5.31 31.37
N LEU A 39 6.25 5.55 30.66
CA LEU A 39 6.30 5.96 29.26
C LEU A 39 6.70 4.80 28.33
N GLU A 40 6.85 3.59 28.86
CA GLU A 40 7.04 2.38 28.07
C GLU A 40 5.85 2.18 27.12
N GLY A 41 6.15 1.86 25.86
CA GLY A 41 5.14 1.65 24.81
C GLY A 41 4.71 2.91 24.04
N LEU A 42 5.15 4.10 24.45
CA LEU A 42 5.03 5.31 23.63
C LEU A 42 6.25 5.43 22.72
N ASP A 43 6.06 5.80 21.46
CA ASP A 43 7.18 6.19 20.58
C ASP A 43 7.64 7.64 20.83
N ALA A 44 8.77 8.04 20.23
CA ALA A 44 9.35 9.37 20.43
C ALA A 44 8.40 10.50 20.03
N PHE A 45 7.58 10.30 18.99
CA PHE A 45 6.57 11.27 18.57
C PHE A 45 5.44 11.41 19.59
N GLN A 46 4.92 10.30 20.09
CA GLN A 46 3.88 10.27 21.14
C GLN A 46 4.38 10.87 22.45
N ARG A 47 5.67 10.68 22.79
CA ARG A 47 6.30 11.37 23.93
C ARG A 47 6.29 12.89 23.74
N GLN A 48 6.56 13.38 22.52
CA GLN A 48 6.44 14.82 22.22
C GLN A 48 4.98 15.30 22.27
N LEU A 49 4.00 14.55 21.77
CA LEU A 49 2.58 14.91 21.94
C LEU A 49 2.21 15.04 23.42
N LYS A 50 2.67 14.10 24.26
CA LYS A 50 2.47 14.14 25.71
C LYS A 50 3.14 15.36 26.37
N ARG A 51 4.34 15.75 25.91
CA ARG A 51 5.07 16.94 26.38
C ARG A 51 4.25 18.22 26.21
N PHE A 52 3.56 18.35 25.08
CA PHE A 52 2.76 19.54 24.75
C PHE A 52 1.28 19.39 25.11
N ASP A 53 0.89 18.33 25.83
CA ASP A 53 -0.50 17.98 26.16
C ASP A 53 -1.43 18.06 24.94
N ILE A 54 -1.04 17.37 23.85
CA ILE A 54 -1.83 17.26 22.62
C ILE A 54 -2.49 15.89 22.56
N LYS A 55 -3.82 15.84 22.64
CA LYS A 55 -4.63 14.62 22.59
C LYS A 55 -5.24 14.45 21.20
N VAL A 56 -4.64 13.56 20.43
CA VAL A 56 -5.02 13.30 19.03
C VAL A 56 -6.17 12.29 18.86
N SER A 57 -6.54 11.58 19.93
CA SER A 57 -7.58 10.54 19.92
C SER A 57 -8.37 10.47 21.25
N GLY A 58 -9.64 10.08 21.17
CA GLY A 58 -10.49 9.71 22.31
C GLY A 58 -11.48 10.79 22.78
N PRO A 59 -12.28 10.53 23.83
CA PRO A 59 -13.33 11.45 24.30
C PRO A 59 -12.84 12.85 24.71
N GLY A 60 -11.55 12.97 25.04
CA GLY A 60 -10.89 14.21 25.40
C GLY A 60 -9.99 14.76 24.29
N SER A 61 -10.25 14.44 23.02
CA SER A 61 -9.42 14.92 21.92
C SER A 61 -9.41 16.43 21.83
N ASP A 62 -8.26 17.00 21.50
CA ASP A 62 -8.08 18.43 21.38
C ASP A 62 -8.52 18.95 20.01
N PRO A 63 -8.78 20.26 19.87
CA PRO A 63 -8.93 20.91 18.58
C PRO A 63 -7.57 21.07 17.86
N VAL A 64 -7.59 21.26 16.54
CA VAL A 64 -6.37 21.45 15.73
C VAL A 64 -5.49 22.60 16.25
N GLU A 65 -6.10 23.67 16.77
CA GLU A 65 -5.37 24.82 17.32
C GLU A 65 -4.39 24.48 18.45
N GLN A 66 -4.58 23.34 19.13
CA GLN A 66 -3.68 22.89 20.20
C GLN A 66 -2.26 22.64 19.67
N PHE A 67 -2.10 22.20 18.41
CA PHE A 67 -0.78 22.10 17.79
C PHE A 67 -0.10 23.47 17.67
N PHE A 68 -0.87 24.55 17.47
CA PHE A 68 -0.35 25.89 17.22
C PHE A 68 -0.25 26.76 18.47
N ALA A 69 -0.58 26.21 19.65
CA ALA A 69 -0.43 26.91 20.93
C ALA A 69 1.04 27.21 21.26
N THR A 70 1.98 26.39 20.77
CA THR A 70 3.42 26.58 20.95
C THR A 70 4.19 26.34 19.66
N THR A 71 5.35 26.95 19.50
CA THR A 71 6.22 26.72 18.33
C THR A 71 6.67 25.27 18.22
N GLY A 72 6.92 24.61 19.35
CA GLY A 72 7.30 23.18 19.39
C GLY A 72 6.15 22.27 18.95
N GLY A 73 4.93 22.53 19.42
CA GLY A 73 3.72 21.81 18.97
C GLY A 73 3.51 21.94 17.46
N ALA A 74 3.72 23.13 16.90
CA ALA A 74 3.46 23.37 15.47
C ALA A 74 4.39 22.55 14.56
N ALA A 75 5.59 22.22 15.05
CA ALA A 75 6.54 21.35 14.36
C ALA A 75 6.08 19.88 14.30
N LEU A 76 5.16 19.44 15.17
CA LEU A 76 4.62 18.06 15.20
C LEU A 76 3.44 17.85 14.23
N PHE A 77 2.82 18.92 13.76
CA PHE A 77 1.60 18.85 12.97
C PHE A 77 1.77 18.09 11.62
N PRO A 78 2.83 18.33 10.82
CA PRO A 78 3.02 17.58 9.57
C PRO A 78 3.18 16.06 9.78
N GLU A 79 3.93 15.64 10.81
CA GLU A 79 4.07 14.22 11.15
C GLU A 79 2.76 13.61 11.63
N TYR A 80 1.95 14.35 12.40
CA TYR A 80 0.60 13.91 12.76
C TYR A 80 -0.25 13.63 11.52
N VAL A 81 -0.24 14.55 10.54
CA VAL A 81 -0.97 14.38 9.27
C VAL A 81 -0.44 13.16 8.51
N ALA A 82 0.88 13.05 8.33
CA ALA A 82 1.51 11.92 7.65
C ALA A 82 1.10 10.57 8.30
N ARG A 83 1.09 10.50 9.63
CA ARG A 83 0.71 9.29 10.38
C ARG A 83 -0.77 8.94 10.21
N ALA A 84 -1.66 9.92 10.27
CA ALA A 84 -3.09 9.69 10.06
C ALA A 84 -3.38 9.17 8.63
N VAL A 85 -2.73 9.77 7.63
CA VAL A 85 -2.82 9.33 6.23
C VAL A 85 -2.25 7.94 6.06
N ARG A 86 -1.05 7.66 6.60
CA ARG A 86 -0.41 6.34 6.52
C ARG A 86 -1.28 5.26 7.15
N GLN A 87 -1.88 5.54 8.31
CA GLN A 87 -2.82 4.62 8.94
C GLN A 87 -4.06 4.37 8.06
N GLY A 88 -4.56 5.41 7.38
CA GLY A 88 -5.62 5.27 6.38
C GLY A 88 -5.21 4.40 5.19
N MET A 89 -4.00 4.60 4.67
CA MET A 89 -3.41 3.78 3.60
C MET A 89 -3.28 2.33 4.05
N GLU A 90 -2.73 2.04 5.22
CA GLU A 90 -2.55 0.68 5.75
C GLU A 90 -3.88 -0.05 5.97
N ARG A 91 -4.91 0.66 6.43
CA ARG A 91 -6.25 0.07 6.64
C ARG A 91 -6.95 -0.32 5.34
N ALA A 92 -6.72 0.45 4.26
CA ALA A 92 -7.38 0.27 2.98
C ALA A 92 -6.55 -0.54 1.97
N SER A 93 -5.22 -0.47 2.08
CA SER A 93 -4.30 -1.09 1.14
C SER A 93 -4.38 -2.60 1.23
N LYS A 94 -4.56 -3.22 0.07
CA LYS A 94 -4.36 -4.66 -0.15
C LYS A 94 -3.19 -4.89 -1.13
N VAL A 95 -2.35 -3.89 -1.32
CA VAL A 95 -1.23 -3.97 -2.28
C VAL A 95 -0.26 -5.07 -1.86
N THR A 96 -0.02 -5.26 -0.56
CA THR A 96 0.80 -6.36 -0.02
C THR A 96 0.22 -7.75 -0.28
N ASP A 97 -1.07 -7.84 -0.62
CA ASP A 97 -1.68 -9.10 -1.05
C ASP A 97 -1.43 -9.36 -2.54
N LEU A 98 -1.02 -8.37 -3.34
CA LEU A 98 -0.71 -8.53 -4.77
C LEU A 98 0.78 -8.66 -5.08
N VAL A 99 1.64 -8.06 -4.24
CA VAL A 99 3.07 -7.90 -4.53
C VAL A 99 3.93 -8.88 -3.76
N ALA A 100 5.00 -9.33 -4.41
CA ALA A 100 6.00 -10.22 -3.83
C ALA A 100 6.91 -9.48 -2.85
N THR A 101 7.26 -8.25 -3.21
CA THR A 101 8.16 -7.41 -2.43
C THR A 101 7.85 -5.93 -2.64
N VAL A 102 8.20 -5.14 -1.63
CA VAL A 102 8.14 -3.68 -1.65
C VAL A 102 9.57 -3.15 -1.57
N THR A 103 10.06 -2.57 -2.65
CA THR A 103 11.39 -1.96 -2.74
C THR A 103 11.27 -0.47 -2.46
N LYS A 104 11.94 0.00 -1.40
CA LYS A 104 12.02 1.41 -1.08
C LYS A 104 13.23 2.04 -1.74
N ILE A 105 13.04 3.19 -2.38
CA ILE A 105 14.10 3.93 -3.06
C ILE A 105 14.08 5.41 -2.62
N ASP A 106 15.27 6.02 -2.64
CA ASP A 106 15.44 7.47 -2.42
C ASP A 106 15.61 8.24 -3.74
N GLY A 107 15.52 7.55 -4.88
CA GLY A 107 15.67 8.10 -6.23
C GLY A 107 14.35 8.24 -6.99
N LEU A 108 14.42 8.90 -8.15
CA LEU A 108 13.33 9.02 -9.11
C LEU A 108 13.28 7.84 -10.09
N ASP A 109 14.43 7.23 -10.33
CA ASP A 109 14.60 6.17 -11.32
C ASP A 109 14.95 4.86 -10.61
N TYR A 110 14.29 3.78 -11.03
CA TYR A 110 14.63 2.43 -10.60
C TYR A 110 14.46 1.44 -11.75
N ARG A 111 15.39 0.50 -11.81
CA ARG A 111 15.38 -0.63 -12.74
C ARG A 111 15.27 -1.90 -11.93
N THR A 112 14.23 -2.67 -12.18
CA THR A 112 14.06 -3.98 -11.56
C THR A 112 15.01 -5.01 -12.18
N ILE A 113 15.09 -6.17 -11.54
CA ILE A 113 15.72 -7.37 -12.07
C ILE A 113 14.80 -8.02 -13.11
N ASP A 114 15.37 -8.56 -14.17
CA ASP A 114 14.63 -9.29 -15.19
C ASP A 114 15.04 -10.77 -15.18
N PRO A 115 14.22 -11.65 -14.57
CA PRO A 115 14.54 -13.07 -14.48
C PRO A 115 14.19 -13.85 -15.76
N ASP A 116 13.30 -13.34 -16.63
CA ASP A 116 12.79 -14.08 -17.79
C ASP A 116 13.87 -14.36 -18.87
N GLY A 117 15.05 -13.74 -18.76
CA GLY A 117 16.20 -13.99 -19.64
C GLY A 117 17.11 -15.15 -19.22
N GLY A 118 16.81 -15.87 -18.14
CA GLY A 118 17.63 -16.98 -17.62
C GLY A 118 16.95 -18.35 -17.75
N GLU A 119 17.74 -19.43 -17.80
CA GLU A 119 17.25 -20.80 -17.59
C GLU A 119 17.19 -21.08 -16.08
N TRP A 120 15.99 -21.40 -15.58
CA TRP A 120 15.74 -21.64 -14.14
C TRP A 120 15.45 -23.10 -13.81
N ASP A 121 15.36 -23.96 -14.82
CA ASP A 121 15.04 -25.38 -14.62
C ASP A 121 16.26 -26.14 -14.10
N PRO A 122 16.20 -26.71 -12.89
CA PRO A 122 17.29 -27.52 -12.37
C PRO A 122 17.38 -28.83 -13.17
N THR A 123 18.57 -29.15 -13.65
CA THR A 123 18.85 -30.41 -14.35
C THR A 123 19.67 -31.35 -13.47
N VAL A 124 19.51 -32.66 -13.69
CA VAL A 124 20.35 -33.66 -13.03
C VAL A 124 21.74 -33.59 -13.66
N VAL A 125 22.77 -33.38 -12.85
CA VAL A 125 24.16 -33.26 -13.30
C VAL A 125 25.01 -34.34 -12.65
N ALA A 126 25.92 -34.94 -13.42
CA ALA A 126 26.80 -36.00 -12.94
C ALA A 126 27.93 -35.44 -12.07
N GLU A 127 28.46 -36.28 -11.19
CA GLU A 127 29.61 -35.90 -10.36
C GLU A 127 30.80 -35.46 -11.23
N GLY A 128 31.37 -34.30 -10.94
CA GLY A 128 32.48 -33.70 -11.68
C GLY A 128 32.09 -32.85 -12.90
N THR A 129 30.79 -32.70 -13.20
CA THR A 129 30.30 -31.82 -14.29
C THR A 129 29.87 -30.44 -13.77
N ALA A 130 29.96 -29.42 -14.63
CA ALA A 130 29.55 -28.07 -14.27
C ALA A 130 28.04 -27.97 -14.10
N LEU A 131 27.59 -27.34 -13.02
CA LEU A 131 26.17 -27.08 -12.77
C LEU A 131 25.61 -26.09 -13.81
N PRO A 132 24.31 -26.18 -14.15
CA PRO A 132 23.65 -25.19 -14.99
C PRO A 132 23.76 -23.80 -14.35
N GLN A 133 24.06 -22.79 -15.17
CA GLN A 133 24.24 -21.42 -14.73
C GLN A 133 23.04 -20.56 -15.13
N THR A 134 22.33 -20.02 -14.13
CA THR A 134 21.28 -19.03 -14.35
C THR A 134 21.88 -17.63 -14.34
N THR A 135 21.60 -16.81 -15.35
CA THR A 135 22.03 -15.41 -15.39
C THR A 135 20.87 -14.48 -15.06
N LEU A 136 21.05 -13.64 -14.05
CA LEU A 136 20.14 -12.53 -13.73
C LEU A 136 20.64 -11.25 -14.41
N ARG A 137 19.73 -10.47 -15.01
CA ARG A 137 20.06 -9.18 -15.63
C ARG A 137 19.21 -8.08 -15.00
N THR A 138 19.67 -6.84 -15.07
CA THR A 138 18.81 -5.68 -14.82
C THR A 138 17.92 -5.46 -16.03
N SER A 139 16.65 -5.13 -15.80
CA SER A 139 15.73 -4.70 -16.85
C SER A 139 16.30 -3.51 -17.63
N ALA A 140 16.03 -3.48 -18.94
CA ALA A 140 16.36 -2.36 -19.79
C ALA A 140 15.44 -1.15 -19.55
N GLY A 141 14.19 -1.40 -19.13
CA GLY A 141 13.18 -0.38 -18.88
C GLY A 141 13.26 0.20 -17.46
N LEU A 142 12.86 1.46 -17.36
CA LEU A 142 12.65 2.15 -16.08
C LEU A 142 11.21 1.91 -15.62
N ILE A 143 11.04 1.67 -14.32
CA ILE A 143 9.71 1.63 -13.73
C ILE A 143 9.16 3.05 -13.68
N THR A 144 7.95 3.23 -14.20
CA THR A 144 7.26 4.52 -14.12
C THR A 144 6.65 4.67 -12.73
N LEU A 145 7.15 5.65 -11.97
CA LEU A 145 6.59 5.98 -10.67
C LEU A 145 5.42 6.97 -10.82
N GLN A 146 4.27 6.65 -10.23
CA GLN A 146 3.07 7.47 -10.24
C GLN A 146 2.92 8.19 -8.90
N LYS A 147 2.80 9.52 -8.94
CA LYS A 147 2.51 10.34 -7.76
C LYS A 147 0.99 10.42 -7.56
N ARG A 148 0.48 9.75 -6.52
CA ARG A 148 -0.92 9.78 -6.12
C ARG A 148 -1.07 10.67 -4.89
N GLY A 149 -1.97 11.66 -4.95
CA GLY A 149 -2.13 12.61 -3.86
C GLY A 149 -3.36 13.49 -4.00
N GLN A 150 -3.65 14.22 -2.93
CA GLN A 150 -4.77 15.15 -2.86
C GLN A 150 -4.37 16.40 -2.08
N VAL A 151 -4.88 17.54 -2.50
CA VAL A 151 -4.75 18.80 -1.76
C VAL A 151 -6.03 19.01 -0.95
N LEU A 152 -5.87 19.15 0.37
CA LEU A 152 -6.92 19.61 1.25
C LEU A 152 -6.82 21.14 1.35
N SER A 153 -7.84 21.84 0.83
CA SER A 153 -7.96 23.30 0.93
C SER A 153 -9.11 23.66 1.85
N THR A 154 -8.84 24.37 2.94
CA THR A 154 -9.85 24.82 3.90
C THR A 154 -9.42 26.13 4.57
N SER A 155 -10.37 26.90 5.09
CA SER A 155 -10.01 28.11 5.84
C SER A 155 -9.42 27.74 7.20
N TYR A 156 -8.43 28.52 7.64
CA TYR A 156 -7.80 28.32 8.96
C TYR A 156 -8.85 28.34 10.08
N GLU A 157 -9.81 29.26 10.01
CA GLU A 157 -10.87 29.39 11.02
C GLU A 157 -11.78 28.16 11.09
N ALA A 158 -12.07 27.54 9.95
CA ALA A 158 -12.88 26.34 9.89
C ALA A 158 -12.14 25.13 10.46
N LEU A 159 -10.83 25.03 10.24
CA LEU A 159 -10.01 23.90 10.65
C LEU A 159 -9.59 23.97 12.13
N ARG A 160 -9.22 25.16 12.63
CA ARG A 160 -8.58 25.32 13.96
C ARG A 160 -9.43 24.78 15.12
N LEU A 161 -10.76 24.87 15.01
CA LEU A 161 -11.70 24.42 16.04
C LEU A 161 -12.19 22.97 15.84
N GLN A 162 -11.80 22.30 14.75
CA GLN A 162 -12.17 20.91 14.54
C GLN A 162 -11.42 20.00 15.50
N LYS A 163 -12.13 19.01 16.01
CA LYS A 163 -11.53 17.95 16.83
C LYS A 163 -10.56 17.12 16.00
N LEU A 164 -9.40 16.83 16.58
CA LEU A 164 -8.36 16.01 15.95
C LEU A 164 -8.86 14.62 15.55
N ASP A 165 -9.77 14.00 16.32
CA ASP A 165 -10.36 12.70 15.97
C ASP A 165 -11.11 12.74 14.63
N LEU A 166 -12.00 13.72 14.47
CA LEU A 166 -12.75 13.88 13.23
C LEU A 166 -11.81 14.16 12.06
N PHE A 167 -10.82 15.03 12.30
CA PHE A 167 -9.83 15.35 11.28
C PHE A 167 -8.97 14.13 10.90
N THR A 168 -8.60 13.29 11.87
CA THR A 168 -7.89 12.02 11.65
C THR A 168 -8.70 11.10 10.74
N VAL A 169 -10.02 11.02 10.92
CA VAL A 169 -10.89 10.22 10.04
C VAL A 169 -10.85 10.74 8.60
N THR A 170 -10.93 12.06 8.40
CA THR A 170 -10.84 12.67 7.06
C THR A 170 -9.48 12.40 6.41
N LEU A 171 -8.38 12.58 7.15
CA LEU A 171 -7.03 12.28 6.67
C LEU A 171 -6.86 10.78 6.34
N GLY A 172 -7.43 9.91 7.18
CA GLY A 172 -7.45 8.47 6.93
C GLY A 172 -8.20 8.12 5.64
N GLN A 173 -9.29 8.82 5.33
CA GLN A 173 -10.02 8.63 4.07
C GLN A 173 -9.21 9.09 2.85
N ILE A 174 -8.43 10.16 2.97
CA ILE A 174 -7.50 10.59 1.91
C ILE A 174 -6.44 9.49 1.69
N GLY A 175 -5.87 8.96 2.78
CA GLY A 175 -4.95 7.83 2.72
C GLY A 175 -5.56 6.60 2.04
N ALA A 176 -6.81 6.27 2.38
CA ALA A 176 -7.53 5.18 1.73
C ALA A 176 -7.71 5.39 0.22
N GLY A 177 -7.99 6.63 -0.20
CA GLY A 177 -8.07 6.99 -1.62
C GLY A 177 -6.74 6.84 -2.36
N ILE A 178 -5.62 7.25 -1.74
CA ILE A 178 -4.28 7.06 -2.30
C ILE A 178 -3.97 5.57 -2.47
N ALA A 179 -4.24 4.76 -1.44
CA ALA A 179 -4.03 3.31 -1.50
C ALA A 179 -4.91 2.64 -2.58
N ALA A 180 -6.16 3.07 -2.72
CA ALA A 180 -7.05 2.56 -3.78
C ALA A 180 -6.54 2.93 -5.18
N ALA A 181 -5.99 4.13 -5.37
CA ALA A 181 -5.38 4.54 -6.62
C ALA A 181 -4.13 3.70 -6.94
N GLN A 182 -3.25 3.47 -5.95
CA GLN A 182 -2.08 2.59 -6.09
C GLN A 182 -2.49 1.15 -6.41
N MET A 183 -3.61 0.67 -5.85
CA MET A 183 -4.16 -0.64 -6.19
C MET A 183 -4.60 -0.74 -7.65
N ASN A 184 -5.25 0.32 -8.15
CA ASN A 184 -5.60 0.39 -9.57
C ASN A 184 -4.36 0.44 -10.45
N ASP A 185 -3.29 1.14 -10.04
CA ASP A 185 -2.02 1.17 -10.77
C ASP A 185 -1.35 -0.21 -10.83
N ALA A 186 -1.42 -0.98 -9.73
CA ALA A 186 -0.94 -2.37 -9.71
C ALA A 186 -1.72 -3.27 -10.68
N VAL A 187 -3.06 -3.16 -10.69
CA VAL A 187 -3.91 -3.92 -11.61
C VAL A 187 -3.70 -3.49 -13.06
N ASP A 188 -3.59 -2.19 -13.31
CA ASP A 188 -3.31 -1.64 -14.64
C ASP A 188 -1.98 -2.17 -15.19
N THR A 189 -0.95 -2.23 -14.34
CA THR A 189 0.36 -2.81 -14.70
C THR A 189 0.25 -4.31 -15.04
N LEU A 190 -0.65 -5.05 -14.39
CA LEU A 190 -0.91 -6.45 -14.75
C LEU A 190 -1.65 -6.55 -16.08
N ILE A 191 -2.66 -5.72 -16.31
CA ILE A 191 -3.52 -5.78 -17.51
C ILE A 191 -2.79 -5.28 -18.76
N ASN A 192 -2.11 -4.14 -18.66
CA ASN A 192 -1.51 -3.42 -19.77
C ASN A 192 0.01 -3.58 -19.86
N GLY A 193 0.64 -4.15 -18.84
CA GLY A 193 2.09 -4.32 -18.76
C GLY A 193 2.78 -3.16 -18.03
N ASP A 194 4.08 -3.31 -17.78
CA ASP A 194 4.92 -2.32 -17.09
C ASP A 194 5.79 -1.48 -18.03
N GLY A 195 5.55 -1.61 -19.35
CA GLY A 195 6.34 -0.98 -20.41
C GLY A 195 7.59 -1.77 -20.82
N THR A 196 8.04 -2.73 -20.02
CA THR A 196 9.09 -3.71 -20.39
C THR A 196 8.48 -5.06 -20.73
N LYS A 197 7.58 -5.54 -19.86
CA LYS A 197 6.79 -6.76 -20.04
C LYS A 197 5.38 -6.37 -20.47
N GLU A 198 4.89 -7.08 -21.47
CA GLU A 198 3.51 -6.98 -21.97
C GLU A 198 2.49 -7.26 -20.84
N GLY A 199 1.23 -6.89 -21.06
CA GLY A 199 0.12 -7.25 -20.17
C GLY A 199 -0.15 -8.76 -20.09
N ILE A 200 -0.96 -9.19 -19.12
CA ILE A 200 -1.40 -10.59 -19.03
C ILE A 200 -2.33 -10.96 -20.19
N SER A 201 -2.28 -12.24 -20.60
CA SER A 201 -3.27 -12.78 -21.52
C SER A 201 -4.60 -13.05 -20.83
N PHE A 202 -5.70 -12.70 -21.51
CA PHE A 202 -7.05 -13.01 -21.06
C PHE A 202 -7.66 -14.13 -21.91
N ALA A 203 -8.01 -15.24 -21.28
CA ALA A 203 -8.85 -16.26 -21.90
C ALA A 203 -10.29 -15.73 -22.00
N SER A 204 -10.90 -15.82 -23.19
CA SER A 204 -12.27 -15.35 -23.40
C SER A 204 -13.29 -16.46 -23.10
N SER A 205 -14.32 -16.12 -22.33
CA SER A 205 -15.47 -16.98 -22.03
C SER A 205 -16.78 -16.20 -22.15
N THR A 206 -17.90 -16.85 -22.45
CA THR A 206 -19.21 -16.17 -22.51
C THR A 206 -19.74 -15.89 -21.11
N SER A 207 -19.48 -16.78 -20.16
CA SER A 207 -19.92 -16.68 -18.77
C SER A 207 -18.88 -17.32 -17.86
N LEU A 208 -18.66 -16.71 -16.70
CA LEU A 208 -17.69 -17.23 -15.74
C LEU A 208 -18.14 -18.60 -15.19
N SER A 209 -17.39 -19.66 -15.49
CA SER A 209 -17.68 -21.03 -15.07
C SER A 209 -16.55 -21.64 -14.24
N TYR A 210 -16.84 -22.70 -13.48
CA TYR A 210 -15.81 -23.44 -12.73
C TYR A 210 -14.70 -24.01 -13.65
N ALA A 211 -15.05 -24.45 -14.85
CA ALA A 211 -14.09 -24.95 -15.83
C ALA A 211 -13.09 -23.88 -16.28
N ASP A 212 -13.50 -22.61 -16.37
CA ASP A 212 -12.60 -21.50 -16.72
C ASP A 212 -11.61 -21.23 -15.59
N PHE A 213 -12.03 -21.36 -14.33
CA PHE A 213 -11.11 -21.29 -13.19
C PHE A 213 -10.11 -22.45 -13.15
N LEU A 214 -10.52 -23.66 -13.49
CA LEU A 214 -9.58 -24.79 -13.60
C LEU A 214 -8.55 -24.59 -14.71
N LYS A 215 -8.96 -24.04 -15.86
CA LYS A 215 -8.04 -23.68 -16.94
C LYS A 215 -7.09 -22.58 -16.52
N LEU A 216 -7.59 -21.57 -15.81
CA LEU A 216 -6.80 -20.48 -15.27
C LEU A 216 -5.78 -20.99 -14.24
N TRP A 217 -6.19 -21.89 -13.35
CA TRP A 217 -5.29 -22.57 -12.42
C TRP A 217 -4.22 -23.38 -13.15
N ALA A 218 -4.59 -24.12 -14.20
CA ALA A 218 -3.65 -24.92 -14.98
C ALA A 218 -2.68 -24.06 -15.80
N SER A 219 -3.12 -22.89 -16.31
CA SER A 219 -2.27 -22.00 -17.12
C SER A 219 -1.23 -21.24 -16.31
N LEU A 220 -1.36 -21.20 -14.97
CA LEU A 220 -0.35 -20.61 -14.10
C LEU A 220 0.86 -21.53 -13.88
N ALA A 221 0.78 -22.84 -14.16
CA ALA A 221 1.91 -23.74 -13.94
C ALA A 221 3.17 -23.25 -14.70
N PRO A 222 4.35 -23.15 -14.03
CA PRO A 222 4.73 -23.74 -12.75
C PRO A 222 4.39 -22.93 -11.48
N TYR A 223 3.76 -21.77 -11.60
CA TYR A 223 3.38 -20.88 -10.50
C TYR A 223 2.09 -21.31 -9.80
N GLN A 224 1.86 -20.80 -8.58
CA GLN A 224 0.72 -21.16 -7.76
C GLN A 224 -0.36 -20.08 -7.79
N LEU A 225 -1.60 -20.47 -8.10
CA LEU A 225 -2.76 -19.60 -7.93
C LEU A 225 -3.02 -19.40 -6.44
N ASN A 226 -2.57 -18.27 -5.88
CA ASN A 226 -2.77 -17.92 -4.47
C ASN A 226 -3.56 -16.62 -4.28
N VAL A 227 -3.75 -15.84 -5.35
CA VAL A 227 -4.53 -14.60 -5.31
C VAL A 227 -5.41 -14.52 -6.54
N ILE A 228 -6.66 -14.10 -6.31
CA ILE A 228 -7.60 -13.73 -7.36
C ILE A 228 -7.96 -12.27 -7.17
N VAL A 229 -7.80 -11.48 -8.23
CA VAL A 229 -8.16 -10.06 -8.27
C VAL A 229 -9.37 -9.89 -9.16
N ALA A 230 -10.40 -9.23 -8.63
CA ALA A 230 -11.63 -9.01 -9.35
C ALA A 230 -12.29 -7.68 -8.94
N GLY A 231 -12.97 -7.06 -9.92
CA GLY A 231 -13.90 -5.97 -9.69
C GLY A 231 -15.15 -6.43 -8.94
N THR A 232 -16.03 -5.48 -8.62
CA THR A 232 -17.28 -5.78 -7.88
C THR A 232 -18.16 -6.78 -8.63
N ASP A 233 -18.32 -6.63 -9.95
CA ASP A 233 -19.06 -7.56 -10.80
C ASP A 233 -18.44 -8.96 -10.80
N GLY A 234 -17.12 -9.04 -10.98
CA GLY A 234 -16.39 -10.30 -11.01
C GLY A 234 -16.50 -11.09 -9.71
N ILE A 235 -16.43 -10.41 -8.55
CA ILE A 235 -16.65 -11.05 -7.25
C ILE A 235 -18.07 -11.58 -7.14
N GLN A 236 -19.08 -10.80 -7.52
CA GLN A 236 -20.48 -11.25 -7.45
C GLN A 236 -20.70 -12.51 -8.31
N LYS A 237 -20.19 -12.51 -9.54
CA LYS A 237 -20.30 -13.67 -10.45
C LYS A 237 -19.52 -14.87 -9.96
N LEU A 238 -18.31 -14.67 -9.43
CA LEU A 238 -17.49 -15.73 -8.85
C LEU A 238 -18.22 -16.41 -7.69
N LEU A 239 -18.81 -15.63 -6.77
CA LEU A 239 -19.57 -16.17 -5.64
C LEU A 239 -20.90 -16.83 -6.04
N GLN A 240 -21.38 -16.59 -7.26
CA GLN A 240 -22.59 -17.21 -7.78
C GLN A 240 -22.35 -18.59 -8.40
N ILE A 241 -21.10 -19.02 -8.61
CA ILE A 241 -20.77 -20.36 -9.13
C ILE A 241 -21.23 -21.43 -8.14
N GLU A 242 -21.97 -22.42 -8.62
CA GLU A 242 -22.61 -23.43 -7.78
C GLU A 242 -21.59 -24.24 -6.99
N GLU A 243 -20.45 -24.56 -7.59
CA GLU A 243 -19.34 -25.28 -6.96
C GLU A 243 -18.67 -24.49 -5.82
N PHE A 244 -18.86 -23.17 -5.76
CA PHE A 244 -18.37 -22.31 -4.66
C PHE A 244 -19.44 -21.98 -3.61
N LYS A 245 -20.71 -22.35 -3.86
CA LYS A 245 -21.83 -22.23 -2.92
C LYS A 245 -21.88 -23.43 -1.97
N ASP A 246 -20.86 -23.61 -1.14
CA ASP A 246 -20.91 -24.60 -0.05
C ASP A 246 -21.71 -24.05 1.16
N ALA A 247 -22.54 -24.88 1.79
CA ALA A 247 -23.22 -24.55 3.04
C ALA A 247 -22.23 -24.16 4.16
N GLN A 248 -21.02 -24.75 4.19
CA GLN A 248 -19.95 -24.37 5.12
C GLN A 248 -19.31 -23.02 4.75
N ALA A 249 -19.20 -22.72 3.45
CA ALA A 249 -18.77 -21.41 2.96
C ALA A 249 -19.74 -20.30 3.39
N GLY A 250 -21.06 -20.56 3.30
CA GLY A 250 -22.10 -19.67 3.80
C GLY A 250 -22.04 -19.45 5.32
N LEU A 251 -21.76 -20.51 6.09
CA LEU A 251 -21.60 -20.43 7.55
C LEU A 251 -20.40 -19.56 7.95
N ASN A 252 -19.25 -19.74 7.28
CA ASN A 252 -18.06 -18.90 7.49
C ASN A 252 -18.31 -17.44 7.10
N PHE A 253 -18.99 -17.19 5.99
CA PHE A 253 -19.34 -15.84 5.58
C PHE A 253 -20.25 -15.15 6.61
N HIS A 254 -21.27 -15.84 7.13
CA HIS A 254 -22.14 -15.31 8.17
C HIS A 254 -21.40 -15.09 9.51
N GLY A 255 -20.43 -15.94 9.84
CA GLY A 255 -19.68 -15.85 11.10
C GLY A 255 -18.54 -14.83 11.10
N THR A 256 -17.83 -14.65 9.98
CA THR A 256 -16.60 -13.84 9.92
C THR A 256 -16.66 -12.68 8.92
N GLY A 257 -17.70 -12.59 8.07
CA GLY A 257 -17.78 -11.62 6.98
C GLY A 257 -16.72 -11.80 5.89
N LYS A 258 -15.98 -12.92 5.91
CA LYS A 258 -14.94 -13.24 4.91
C LYS A 258 -15.52 -14.19 3.89
N LEU A 259 -15.27 -13.90 2.62
CA LEU A 259 -15.70 -14.74 1.50
C LEU A 259 -14.95 -16.08 1.51
N CYS A 260 -15.63 -17.16 1.14
CA CYS A 260 -14.95 -18.43 0.89
C CYS A 260 -14.01 -18.26 -0.30
N THR A 261 -12.74 -18.55 -0.07
CA THR A 261 -11.67 -18.41 -1.06
C THR A 261 -11.72 -19.60 -2.01
N PRO A 262 -12.06 -19.40 -3.30
CA PRO A 262 -12.01 -20.49 -4.26
C PRO A 262 -10.58 -21.03 -4.34
N LEU A 263 -10.43 -22.36 -4.31
CA LEU A 263 -9.14 -23.05 -4.46
C LEU A 263 -8.04 -22.60 -3.46
N GLY A 264 -8.42 -22.05 -2.30
CA GLY A 264 -7.47 -21.58 -1.28
C GLY A 264 -6.77 -20.26 -1.62
N ALA A 265 -7.26 -19.51 -2.62
CA ALA A 265 -6.69 -18.25 -3.06
C ALA A 265 -7.34 -17.04 -2.37
N THR A 266 -6.52 -16.08 -1.92
CA THR A 266 -7.00 -14.83 -1.34
C THR A 266 -7.74 -14.01 -2.41
N LEU A 267 -9.02 -13.70 -2.14
CA LEU A 267 -9.81 -12.87 -3.03
C LEU A 267 -9.60 -11.38 -2.70
N VAL A 268 -9.09 -10.64 -3.68
CA VAL A 268 -8.75 -9.23 -3.57
C VAL A 268 -9.74 -8.41 -4.40
N HIS A 269 -10.55 -7.63 -3.69
CA HIS A 269 -11.54 -6.73 -4.30
C HIS A 269 -10.89 -5.41 -4.72
N VAL A 270 -10.98 -5.09 -6.01
CA VAL A 270 -10.51 -3.82 -6.57
C VAL A 270 -11.67 -3.14 -7.29
N PRO A 271 -12.38 -2.21 -6.61
CA PRO A 271 -13.57 -1.58 -7.18
C PRO A 271 -13.35 -0.84 -8.51
N GLY A 272 -12.13 -0.35 -8.77
CA GLY A 272 -11.79 0.38 -9.99
C GLY A 272 -11.38 -0.51 -11.17
N MET A 273 -11.39 -1.84 -11.01
CA MET A 273 -11.08 -2.78 -12.08
C MET A 273 -12.23 -2.84 -13.10
N GLU A 274 -11.89 -2.92 -14.39
CA GLU A 274 -12.86 -3.07 -15.48
C GLU A 274 -13.75 -4.31 -15.29
N ASP A 275 -15.04 -4.15 -15.55
CA ASP A 275 -16.01 -5.24 -15.49
C ASP A 275 -15.70 -6.33 -16.53
N GLY A 276 -16.16 -7.55 -16.27
CA GLY A 276 -15.92 -8.65 -17.20
C GLY A 276 -14.50 -9.24 -17.15
N LYS A 277 -13.67 -8.87 -16.17
CA LYS A 277 -12.29 -9.39 -16.03
C LYS A 277 -12.03 -9.95 -14.64
N ILE A 278 -11.31 -11.06 -14.59
CA ILE A 278 -10.75 -11.64 -13.37
C ILE A 278 -9.28 -11.99 -13.64
N ILE A 279 -8.42 -11.70 -12.67
CA ILE A 279 -6.99 -11.98 -12.72
C ILE A 279 -6.68 -13.03 -11.67
N ALA A 280 -5.94 -14.07 -12.04
CA ALA A 280 -5.29 -14.99 -11.13
C ALA A 280 -3.79 -14.73 -11.16
N LEU A 281 -3.16 -14.71 -9.98
CA LEU A 281 -1.73 -14.50 -9.87
C LEU A 281 -1.11 -15.28 -8.71
N ASP A 282 0.20 -15.45 -8.80
CA ASP A 282 1.05 -15.87 -7.70
C ASP A 282 1.72 -14.64 -7.07
N LYS A 283 1.27 -14.25 -5.88
CA LYS A 283 1.78 -13.06 -5.19
C LYS A 283 3.27 -13.10 -4.94
N ASN A 284 3.88 -14.28 -4.85
CA ASN A 284 5.29 -14.42 -4.49
C ASN A 284 6.23 -14.10 -5.67
N CYS A 285 5.68 -13.98 -6.88
CA CYS A 285 6.48 -13.80 -8.09
C CYS A 285 5.79 -12.97 -9.19
N ALA A 286 4.56 -12.48 -9.00
CA ALA A 286 3.87 -11.72 -10.04
C ALA A 286 4.34 -10.27 -10.14
N LEU A 287 4.41 -9.55 -9.01
CA LEU A 287 4.51 -8.10 -9.00
C LEU A 287 5.49 -7.58 -7.93
N GLU A 288 6.31 -6.61 -8.28
CA GLU A 288 7.11 -5.79 -7.36
C GLU A 288 6.45 -4.42 -7.22
N MET A 289 6.34 -3.92 -6.00
CA MET A 289 6.05 -2.50 -5.75
C MET A 289 7.35 -1.76 -5.50
N VAL A 290 7.53 -0.63 -6.17
CA VAL A 290 8.63 0.29 -5.91
C VAL A 290 8.07 1.58 -5.33
N GLN A 291 8.47 1.91 -4.11
CA GLN A 291 8.00 3.08 -3.40
C GLN A 291 9.13 4.09 -3.26
N SER A 292 8.88 5.33 -3.69
CA SER A 292 9.83 6.43 -3.52
C SER A 292 9.43 7.26 -2.30
N GLY A 293 10.28 7.23 -1.28
CA GLY A 293 10.02 7.88 0.00
C GLY A 293 8.79 7.34 0.74
N ASP A 294 8.33 8.11 1.72
CA ASP A 294 7.11 7.86 2.48
C ASP A 294 6.00 8.82 2.02
N VAL A 295 4.91 8.94 2.77
CA VAL A 295 3.89 9.97 2.57
C VAL A 295 4.52 11.36 2.69
N CYS A 296 4.52 12.12 1.61
CA CYS A 296 4.99 13.50 1.57
C CYS A 296 3.85 14.45 1.94
N ILE A 297 4.12 15.33 2.90
CA ILE A 297 3.21 16.38 3.36
C ILE A 297 3.83 17.74 3.06
N ASP A 298 3.23 18.48 2.15
CA ASP A 298 3.58 19.87 1.86
C ASP A 298 2.47 20.77 2.38
N SER A 299 2.77 21.58 3.40
CA SER A 299 1.81 22.53 3.98
C SER A 299 2.21 23.97 3.64
N GLY A 300 1.27 24.74 3.09
CA GLY A 300 1.46 26.15 2.76
C GLY A 300 0.30 27.02 3.25
N LYS A 301 0.58 28.29 3.54
CA LYS A 301 -0.45 29.31 3.77
C LYS A 301 -0.69 30.09 2.50
N LEU A 302 -1.92 30.12 2.01
CA LEU A 302 -2.33 30.99 0.92
C LEU A 302 -2.73 32.34 1.50
N VAL A 303 -1.76 33.26 1.51
CA VAL A 303 -1.84 34.59 2.13
C VAL A 303 -3.07 35.37 1.66
N ASP A 304 -3.40 35.28 0.37
CA ASP A 304 -4.48 36.06 -0.24
C ASP A 304 -5.90 35.58 0.12
N ARG A 305 -6.05 34.34 0.62
CA ARG A 305 -7.37 33.72 0.86
C ARG A 305 -7.60 33.25 2.29
N GLN A 306 -6.62 33.41 3.19
CA GLN A 306 -6.66 32.84 4.55
C GLN A 306 -6.95 31.33 4.56
N LEU A 307 -6.57 30.65 3.47
CA LEU A 307 -6.70 29.22 3.29
C LEU A 307 -5.39 28.55 3.69
N ASP A 308 -5.51 27.45 4.43
CA ASP A 308 -4.42 26.50 4.59
C ASP A 308 -4.57 25.41 3.54
N GLU A 309 -3.47 25.14 2.84
CA GLU A 309 -3.38 24.03 1.90
C GLU A 309 -2.41 22.99 2.43
N ILE A 310 -2.91 21.76 2.51
CA ILE A 310 -2.12 20.58 2.87
C ILE A 310 -2.15 19.67 1.65
N ALA A 311 -1.05 19.61 0.92
CA ALA A 311 -0.84 18.66 -0.14
C ALA A 311 -0.28 17.36 0.44
N ILE A 312 -0.99 16.26 0.19
CA ILE A 312 -0.66 14.93 0.67
C ILE A 312 -0.38 14.08 -0.55
N SER A 313 0.75 13.39 -0.60
CA SER A 313 1.08 12.52 -1.73
C SER A 313 1.93 11.32 -1.36
N SER A 314 1.84 10.27 -2.14
CA SER A 314 2.70 9.09 -2.11
C SER A 314 3.04 8.69 -3.54
N THR A 315 4.30 8.31 -3.76
CA THR A 315 4.82 7.96 -5.08
C THR A 315 5.17 6.48 -5.11
N ALA A 316 4.53 5.73 -5.99
CA ALA A 316 4.80 4.31 -6.16
C ALA A 316 4.72 3.92 -7.64
N GLY A 317 5.47 2.89 -8.03
CA GLY A 317 5.37 2.22 -9.31
C GLY A 317 5.32 0.71 -9.12
N PHE A 318 4.98 0.00 -10.18
CA PHE A 318 4.86 -1.45 -10.17
C PHE A 318 5.60 -2.04 -11.35
N ALA A 319 6.18 -3.22 -11.17
CA ALA A 319 6.77 -3.99 -12.26
C ALA A 319 6.40 -5.46 -12.15
N ARG A 320 6.25 -6.09 -13.32
CA ARG A 320 6.01 -7.52 -13.43
C ARG A 320 7.35 -8.24 -13.27
N ILE A 321 7.44 -9.14 -12.29
CA ILE A 321 8.68 -9.88 -12.05
C ILE A 321 8.78 -11.00 -13.09
N PHE A 322 7.82 -11.92 -13.10
CA PHE A 322 7.71 -13.00 -14.08
C PHE A 322 6.45 -12.85 -14.95
N SER A 323 6.61 -12.91 -16.27
CA SER A 323 5.49 -12.76 -17.22
C SER A 323 4.43 -13.86 -17.11
N GLY A 324 4.82 -15.08 -16.72
CA GLY A 324 3.92 -16.22 -16.56
C GLY A 324 3.17 -16.29 -15.22
N ALA A 325 3.56 -15.49 -14.22
CA ALA A 325 3.03 -15.58 -12.85
C ALA A 325 1.64 -14.95 -12.66
N ALA A 326 1.05 -14.39 -13.70
CA ALA A 326 -0.30 -13.85 -13.69
C ALA A 326 -1.01 -14.13 -15.02
N GLN A 327 -2.29 -14.48 -14.95
CA GLN A 327 -3.16 -14.77 -16.09
C GLN A 327 -4.56 -14.22 -15.84
N GLY A 328 -5.30 -13.95 -16.91
CA GLY A 328 -6.64 -13.41 -16.83
C GLY A 328 -7.69 -14.29 -17.49
N VAL A 329 -8.94 -14.15 -17.05
CA VAL A 329 -10.12 -14.59 -17.79
C VAL A 329 -11.03 -13.37 -18.00
N SER A 330 -11.47 -13.19 -19.24
CA SER A 330 -12.46 -12.18 -19.62
C SER A 330 -13.79 -12.85 -19.94
N TYR A 331 -14.89 -12.29 -19.45
CA TYR A 331 -16.24 -12.77 -19.68
C TYR A 331 -17.18 -11.63 -20.03
N THR A 332 -18.33 -11.93 -20.64
CA THR A 332 -19.31 -10.90 -20.99
C THR A 332 -19.91 -10.28 -19.72
N ALA A 333 -19.69 -8.98 -19.52
CA ALA A 333 -20.38 -8.23 -18.48
C ALA A 333 -21.88 -8.17 -18.83
N GLY A 334 -22.70 -8.86 -18.03
CA GLY A 334 -24.16 -8.79 -18.08
C GLY A 334 -24.72 -7.63 -17.28
#